data_AF-A0A7X7LG76-F1
#
_entry.id   AF-A0A7X7LG76-F1
#
_cell.length_a   1.000
_cell.length_b   1.000
_cell.length_c   1.000
_cell.angle_alpha   90.00
_cell.angle_beta   90.00
_cell.angle_gamma   90.00
#
_symmetry.space_group_name_H-M   'P 1'
#
loop_
_entity.id
_entity.type
_entity.pdbx_description
1 polymer ?
#
loop_
_entity_poly.entity_id
_entity_poly.type
_entity_poly.pdbx_seq_one_letter_code
_entity_poly.pdbx_strand_id
1 'polypeptide(L)'
;MKRSIFFAVALAMTFLACDPEEVTPVAPQSHSNEVISQPTVWKVENNPHTITGTVTVNGGVLTIEPGAIIKFAENASLIIDGQNSSLVAVGTPEKPITFTSASANPVPGNWESIVFKTGVVNCQMAFCNVEYGGGNSSYGMIEVRGSAQVSVNNCNLKKSHGPAARALDENGFVSFANNTLESTANHALSLSGKNVKTLGPGNTFIAGPGFGILVSASSSGTIIINDENTWAKQNVPYFLKDEMSIRGGGKLILQPGVILKMMAGNYINVGYNGENGQFLAKGTVNDSVYITSASSAPQAGDWKFIRFQSGAINCELEYCNVSYGGGDSYVDMIYVKDNGQLSIKNSTFSNAKQITAISAIDDTNGFTAFENNVIYAPTGRHAMRLRGCYVDEIGEGNVFHTSAGYGVQITGGVSYTSYISADAIWKKLNVPYIASDNIVVYENATLTIAPGTIIMFDAGKTIEIGYSSSYGPGRIMAVGTLELPIVFTSSSAAPQNGDWSGIIFNSYTLADSELDYCVVEYAGKSYGNIEVYPCGAGNPKIQNCVIKNSKKYGVYKRKVSGVHGDPLLVNNTFIDNISGDIGQQ
;
A
#
# COMPACT_ATOMS: atom_id res chain seq x y z
N MET A 1 -72.60 41.97 -63.90
CA MET A 1 -72.54 41.00 -62.78
C MET A 1 -71.28 40.16 -62.99
N LYS A 2 -70.40 40.09 -61.99
CA LYS A 2 -69.05 39.48 -62.05
C LYS A 2 -69.09 37.99 -62.40
N ARG A 3 -68.08 37.47 -63.13
CA ARG A 3 -67.13 36.45 -62.61
C ARG A 3 -66.03 36.10 -63.62
N SER A 4 -64.80 36.17 -63.12
CA SER A 4 -63.52 35.86 -63.74
C SER A 4 -63.29 34.34 -63.83
N ILE A 5 -62.61 33.85 -64.86
CA ILE A 5 -61.92 32.54 -64.87
C ILE A 5 -60.54 32.70 -65.54
N PHE A 6 -59.55 32.14 -64.85
CA PHE A 6 -58.11 32.27 -65.03
C PHE A 6 -57.56 31.44 -66.21
N PHE A 7 -56.49 31.97 -66.79
CA PHE A 7 -55.58 31.34 -67.76
C PHE A 7 -54.55 30.44 -67.02
N ALA A 8 -54.22 29.28 -67.57
CA ALA A 8 -53.02 28.53 -67.21
C ALA A 8 -52.31 28.03 -68.47
N VAL A 9 -51.17 28.65 -68.79
CA VAL A 9 -50.22 28.19 -69.81
C VAL A 9 -49.15 27.37 -69.10
N ALA A 10 -49.00 26.10 -69.48
CA ALA A 10 -47.91 25.26 -69.02
C ALA A 10 -46.63 25.61 -69.82
N LEU A 11 -45.62 26.13 -69.13
CA LEU A 11 -44.30 26.40 -69.66
C LEU A 11 -43.42 25.17 -69.41
N ALA A 12 -43.04 24.45 -70.47
CA ALA A 12 -42.09 23.35 -70.38
C ALA A 12 -40.66 23.91 -70.25
N MET A 13 -40.08 23.84 -69.06
CA MET A 13 -38.65 24.06 -68.83
C MET A 13 -37.91 22.74 -69.05
N THR A 14 -37.10 22.67 -70.10
CA THR A 14 -36.09 21.62 -70.28
C THR A 14 -34.97 21.85 -69.28
N PHE A 15 -34.87 21.03 -68.24
CA PHE A 15 -33.67 20.93 -67.42
C PHE A 15 -32.58 20.25 -68.25
N LEU A 16 -31.51 20.98 -68.54
CA LEU A 16 -30.22 20.38 -68.88
C LEU A 16 -29.77 19.57 -67.66
N ALA A 17 -29.90 18.25 -67.75
CA ALA A 17 -29.25 17.34 -66.82
C ALA A 17 -27.74 17.51 -67.01
N CYS A 18 -27.08 18.05 -65.98
CA CYS A 18 -25.64 17.94 -65.85
C CYS A 18 -25.35 16.44 -65.66
N ASP A 19 -24.60 15.82 -66.57
CA ASP A 19 -24.09 14.47 -66.35
C ASP A 19 -23.37 14.44 -65.00
N PRO A 20 -23.64 13.46 -64.11
CA PRO A 20 -22.80 13.28 -62.95
C PRO A 20 -21.39 12.98 -63.46
N GLU A 21 -20.43 13.83 -63.11
CA GLU A 21 -19.01 13.53 -63.32
C GLU A 21 -18.75 12.11 -62.82
N GLU A 22 -18.30 11.22 -63.70
CA GLU A 22 -17.78 9.92 -63.30
C GLU A 22 -16.60 10.20 -62.36
N VAL A 23 -16.81 10.02 -61.06
CA VAL A 23 -15.76 10.10 -60.05
C VAL A 23 -14.81 8.94 -60.34
N THR A 24 -13.72 9.23 -61.06
CA THR A 24 -12.67 8.25 -61.28
C THR A 24 -12.21 7.72 -59.91
N PRO A 25 -12.23 6.39 -59.68
CA PRO A 25 -11.84 5.85 -58.38
C PRO A 25 -10.39 6.22 -58.10
N VAL A 26 -10.17 7.02 -57.06
CA VAL A 26 -8.84 7.42 -56.61
C VAL A 26 -8.12 6.16 -56.10
N ALA A 27 -6.90 5.93 -56.59
CA ALA A 27 -6.17 4.70 -56.31
C ALA A 27 -5.77 4.61 -54.82
N PRO A 28 -5.82 3.39 -54.23
CA PRO A 28 -5.22 3.12 -52.93
C PRO A 28 -3.76 3.54 -52.87
N GLN A 29 -3.32 4.11 -51.74
CA GLN A 29 -1.94 4.56 -51.57
C GLN A 29 -1.10 3.55 -50.78
N SER A 30 0.16 3.36 -51.19
CA SER A 30 1.12 2.51 -50.47
C SER A 30 2.31 3.34 -49.98
N HIS A 31 2.77 3.04 -48.79
CA HIS A 31 3.87 3.72 -48.08
C HIS A 31 4.90 2.67 -47.66
N SER A 32 6.18 2.90 -47.98
CA SER A 32 7.22 1.93 -47.68
C SER A 32 8.57 2.61 -47.47
N ASN A 33 9.15 2.43 -46.29
CA ASN A 33 10.52 2.88 -45.96
C ASN A 33 10.76 4.37 -46.27
N GLU A 34 9.73 5.20 -46.10
CA GLU A 34 9.76 6.63 -46.41
C GLU A 34 9.87 7.49 -45.15
N VAL A 35 10.38 8.72 -45.34
CA VAL A 35 10.49 9.74 -44.30
C VAL A 35 9.62 10.94 -44.68
N ILE A 36 8.63 11.25 -43.84
CA ILE A 36 7.78 12.43 -43.94
C ILE A 36 8.48 13.57 -43.20
N SER A 37 9.08 14.49 -43.97
CA SER A 37 9.86 15.63 -43.45
C SER A 37 9.20 16.99 -43.66
N GLN A 38 8.00 17.00 -44.22
CA GLN A 38 7.18 18.20 -44.47
C GLN A 38 5.72 17.88 -44.14
N PRO A 39 4.86 18.90 -43.91
CA PRO A 39 3.43 18.69 -43.72
C PRO A 39 2.83 17.82 -44.84
N THR A 40 2.24 16.70 -44.45
CA THR A 40 1.69 15.68 -45.36
C THR A 40 0.31 15.26 -44.88
N VAL A 41 -0.62 15.10 -45.81
CA VAL A 41 -1.99 14.67 -45.53
C VAL A 41 -2.24 13.30 -46.17
N TRP A 42 -2.67 12.33 -45.38
CA TRP A 42 -3.24 11.07 -45.87
C TRP A 42 -4.74 11.22 -45.97
N LYS A 43 -5.24 11.21 -47.20
CA LYS A 43 -6.62 11.55 -47.51
C LYS A 43 -7.52 10.34 -47.56
N VAL A 44 -8.77 10.51 -47.14
CA VAL A 44 -9.76 9.42 -47.15
C VAL A 44 -10.07 8.92 -48.56
N GLU A 45 -9.94 9.76 -49.59
CA GLU A 45 -10.13 9.39 -51.00
C GLU A 45 -9.11 8.34 -51.49
N ASN A 46 -7.94 8.24 -50.84
CA ASN A 46 -6.87 7.30 -51.18
C ASN A 46 -6.96 5.98 -50.39
N ASN A 47 -8.10 5.68 -49.78
CA ASN A 47 -8.28 4.48 -48.98
C ASN A 47 -8.17 3.17 -49.82
N PRO A 48 -7.57 2.11 -49.25
CA PRO A 48 -6.76 2.11 -48.03
C PRO A 48 -5.34 2.64 -48.26
N HIS A 49 -4.79 3.32 -47.25
CA HIS A 49 -3.36 3.56 -47.12
C HIS A 49 -2.68 2.30 -46.58
N THR A 50 -1.71 1.74 -47.30
CA THR A 50 -1.01 0.50 -46.87
C THR A 50 0.45 0.78 -46.54
N ILE A 51 0.88 0.47 -45.31
CA ILE A 51 2.26 0.57 -44.86
C ILE A 51 2.91 -0.81 -44.97
N THR A 52 3.92 -0.97 -45.84
CA THR A 52 4.58 -2.27 -46.09
C THR A 52 5.94 -2.42 -45.39
N GLY A 53 6.38 -1.40 -44.65
CA GLY A 53 7.65 -1.37 -43.93
C GLY A 53 7.60 -0.34 -42.80
N THR A 54 8.67 0.44 -42.63
CA THR A 54 8.68 1.52 -41.63
C THR A 54 8.43 2.87 -42.29
N VAL A 55 7.40 3.59 -41.85
CA VAL A 55 7.19 5.00 -42.21
C VAL A 55 7.62 5.86 -41.04
N THR A 56 8.49 6.85 -41.29
CA THR A 56 8.97 7.75 -40.24
C THR A 56 8.52 9.18 -40.50
N VAL A 57 7.83 9.81 -39.56
CA VAL A 57 7.60 11.26 -39.54
C VAL A 57 8.77 11.90 -38.81
N ASN A 58 9.61 12.67 -39.51
CA ASN A 58 10.79 13.33 -38.96
C ASN A 58 10.99 14.73 -39.53
N GLY A 59 10.67 15.75 -38.72
CA GLY A 59 10.66 17.16 -39.10
C GLY A 59 9.36 17.64 -39.75
N GLY A 60 8.39 16.74 -39.97
CA GLY A 60 7.11 17.02 -40.59
C GLY A 60 5.90 16.77 -39.68
N VAL A 61 4.72 17.13 -40.17
CA VAL A 61 3.43 16.78 -39.56
C VAL A 61 2.70 15.82 -40.49
N LEU A 62 2.33 14.65 -39.99
CA LEU A 62 1.42 13.75 -40.68
C LEU A 62 0.00 13.98 -40.17
N THR A 63 -0.88 14.47 -41.05
CA THR A 63 -2.32 14.58 -40.77
C THR A 63 -3.05 13.46 -41.48
N ILE A 64 -3.94 12.77 -40.77
CA ILE A 64 -4.78 11.71 -41.32
C ILE A 64 -6.24 12.16 -41.28
N GLU A 65 -6.90 12.16 -42.43
CA GLU A 65 -8.29 12.61 -42.53
C GLU A 65 -9.29 11.65 -41.83
N PRO A 66 -10.40 12.17 -41.26
CA PRO A 66 -11.47 11.33 -40.71
C PRO A 66 -11.97 10.27 -41.69
N GLY A 67 -12.11 9.03 -41.23
CA GLY A 67 -12.53 7.88 -42.04
C GLY A 67 -11.42 7.21 -42.86
N ALA A 68 -10.18 7.69 -42.79
CA ALA A 68 -9.05 7.02 -43.43
C ALA A 68 -8.81 5.60 -42.83
N ILE A 69 -8.37 4.68 -43.69
CA ILE A 69 -8.03 3.29 -43.36
C ILE A 69 -6.55 3.06 -43.63
N ILE A 70 -5.79 2.79 -42.58
CA ILE A 70 -4.36 2.53 -42.58
C ILE A 70 -4.15 1.05 -42.29
N LYS A 71 -3.61 0.32 -43.26
CA LYS A 71 -3.31 -1.11 -43.17
C LYS A 71 -1.82 -1.34 -43.03
N PHE A 72 -1.40 -2.10 -42.04
CA PHE A 72 0.00 -2.46 -41.80
C PHE A 72 0.28 -3.88 -42.29
N ALA A 73 1.29 -4.04 -43.16
CA ALA A 73 1.85 -5.34 -43.46
C ALA A 73 2.56 -5.95 -42.24
N GLU A 74 2.95 -7.22 -42.37
CA GLU A 74 3.69 -7.90 -41.31
C GLU A 74 4.94 -7.12 -40.89
N ASN A 75 5.12 -6.94 -39.58
CA ASN A 75 6.24 -6.22 -38.97
C ASN A 75 6.35 -4.71 -39.32
N ALA A 76 5.35 -4.13 -39.99
CA ALA A 76 5.34 -2.72 -40.34
C ALA A 76 5.15 -1.82 -39.11
N SER A 77 5.69 -0.60 -39.18
CA SER A 77 5.64 0.39 -38.10
C SER A 77 5.40 1.81 -38.62
N LEU A 78 4.72 2.62 -37.82
CA LEU A 78 4.65 4.08 -38.01
C LEU A 78 5.42 4.74 -36.87
N ILE A 79 6.49 5.46 -37.18
CA ILE A 79 7.36 6.08 -36.17
C ILE A 79 7.28 7.59 -36.30
N ILE A 80 6.99 8.27 -35.21
CA ILE A 80 7.08 9.73 -35.09
C ILE A 80 8.36 10.01 -34.32
N ASP A 81 9.33 10.63 -34.98
CA ASP A 81 10.69 10.84 -34.49
C ASP A 81 11.17 12.26 -34.75
N GLY A 82 12.08 12.78 -33.94
CA GLY A 82 12.65 14.12 -34.12
C GLY A 82 11.83 15.25 -33.50
N GLN A 83 12.52 16.36 -33.22
CA GLN A 83 11.92 17.57 -32.66
C GLN A 83 10.93 18.19 -33.67
N ASN A 84 9.78 18.66 -33.18
CA ASN A 84 8.71 19.27 -33.98
C ASN A 84 7.99 18.32 -34.97
N SER A 85 8.16 17.01 -34.83
CA SER A 85 7.34 16.03 -35.54
C SER A 85 6.01 15.79 -34.84
N SER A 86 4.94 15.59 -35.61
CA SER A 86 3.62 15.31 -35.06
C SER A 86 2.82 14.33 -35.91
N LEU A 87 2.00 13.51 -35.25
CA LEU A 87 0.86 12.82 -35.87
C LEU A 87 -0.44 13.48 -35.41
N VAL A 88 -1.27 13.88 -36.37
CA VAL A 88 -2.63 14.39 -36.13
C VAL A 88 -3.62 13.41 -36.77
N ALA A 89 -4.11 12.46 -35.97
CA ALA A 89 -5.11 11.47 -36.36
C ALA A 89 -6.39 11.70 -35.56
N VAL A 90 -7.21 12.65 -36.02
CA VAL A 90 -8.45 13.06 -35.34
C VAL A 90 -9.64 12.71 -36.23
N GLY A 91 -10.29 11.57 -35.94
CA GLY A 91 -11.54 11.16 -36.57
C GLY A 91 -12.77 11.80 -35.93
N THR A 92 -13.95 11.27 -36.27
CA THR A 92 -15.23 11.59 -35.59
C THR A 92 -15.95 10.29 -35.21
N PRO A 93 -16.97 10.32 -34.33
CA PRO A 93 -17.79 9.13 -34.04
C PRO A 93 -18.37 8.47 -35.29
N GLU A 94 -18.74 9.26 -36.30
CA GLU A 94 -19.33 8.80 -37.56
C GLU A 94 -18.26 8.34 -38.57
N LYS A 95 -17.05 8.89 -38.47
CA LYS A 95 -15.93 8.63 -39.38
C LYS A 95 -14.64 8.38 -38.58
N PRO A 96 -14.56 7.26 -37.84
CA PRO A 96 -13.35 6.92 -37.10
C PRO A 96 -12.21 6.61 -38.06
N ILE A 97 -10.99 6.99 -37.69
CA ILE A 97 -9.78 6.58 -38.42
C ILE A 97 -9.42 5.15 -38.00
N THR A 98 -9.10 4.26 -38.95
CA THR A 98 -8.81 2.85 -38.65
C THR A 98 -7.37 2.48 -38.98
N PHE A 99 -6.60 2.03 -37.99
CA PHE A 99 -5.28 1.42 -38.06
C PHE A 99 -5.44 -0.10 -37.83
N THR A 100 -5.12 -0.92 -38.82
CA THR A 100 -5.39 -2.37 -38.76
C THR A 100 -4.38 -3.19 -39.58
N SER A 101 -4.46 -4.52 -39.53
CA SER A 101 -3.60 -5.38 -40.34
C SER A 101 -3.98 -5.37 -41.82
N ALA A 102 -2.99 -5.51 -42.69
CA ALA A 102 -3.17 -5.79 -44.11
C ALA A 102 -3.50 -7.26 -44.40
N SER A 103 -3.39 -8.16 -43.40
CA SER A 103 -3.74 -9.58 -43.52
C SER A 103 -5.22 -9.77 -43.83
N ALA A 104 -5.53 -10.75 -44.69
CA ALA A 104 -6.91 -11.19 -44.93
C ALA A 104 -7.53 -11.86 -43.70
N ASN A 105 -6.71 -12.44 -42.83
CA ASN A 105 -7.11 -13.07 -41.58
C ASN A 105 -6.32 -12.41 -40.43
N PRO A 106 -6.78 -11.25 -39.94
CA PRO A 106 -6.02 -10.48 -38.97
C PRO A 106 -5.98 -11.22 -37.61
N VAL A 107 -4.78 -11.34 -37.05
CA VAL A 107 -4.54 -11.87 -35.71
C VAL A 107 -3.74 -10.88 -34.87
N PRO A 108 -3.91 -10.88 -33.53
CA PRO A 108 -3.12 -10.01 -32.64
C PRO A 108 -1.62 -10.10 -32.92
N GLY A 109 -0.96 -8.96 -33.05
CA GLY A 109 0.49 -8.89 -33.28
C GLY A 109 0.91 -8.97 -34.76
N ASN A 110 -0.02 -8.82 -35.70
CA ASN A 110 0.32 -8.81 -37.13
C ASN A 110 1.20 -7.63 -37.55
N TRP A 111 1.23 -6.55 -36.80
CA TRP A 111 2.12 -5.42 -37.03
C TRP A 111 2.70 -4.94 -35.71
N GLU A 112 3.77 -4.16 -35.78
CA GLU A 112 4.56 -3.79 -34.60
C GLU A 112 3.85 -2.72 -33.77
N SER A 113 4.10 -1.45 -34.08
CA SER A 113 3.65 -0.33 -33.24
C SER A 113 3.53 0.98 -34.02
N ILE A 114 2.69 1.87 -33.48
CA ILE A 114 2.74 3.31 -33.71
C ILE A 114 3.60 3.87 -32.58
N VAL A 115 4.80 4.33 -32.91
CA VAL A 115 5.84 4.71 -31.94
C VAL A 115 6.01 6.22 -31.93
N PHE A 116 5.78 6.83 -30.77
CA PHE A 116 6.08 8.23 -30.49
C PHE A 116 7.38 8.30 -29.71
N LYS A 117 8.45 8.80 -30.34
CA LYS A 117 9.76 8.92 -29.71
C LYS A 117 9.91 10.24 -28.96
N THR A 118 10.99 10.33 -28.19
CA THR A 118 11.31 11.51 -27.38
C THR A 118 11.31 12.81 -28.21
N GLY A 119 10.84 13.90 -27.61
CA GLY A 119 10.84 15.24 -28.22
C GLY A 119 9.72 15.54 -29.23
N VAL A 120 8.84 14.56 -29.55
CA VAL A 120 7.67 14.82 -30.40
C VAL A 120 6.61 15.59 -29.62
N VAL A 121 5.94 16.51 -30.30
CA VAL A 121 4.95 17.43 -29.69
C VAL A 121 3.64 17.40 -30.46
N ASN A 122 2.56 17.89 -29.83
CA ASN A 122 1.25 18.06 -30.46
C ASN A 122 0.68 16.79 -31.14
N CYS A 123 1.07 15.60 -30.67
CA CYS A 123 0.56 14.35 -31.23
C CYS A 123 -0.85 14.06 -30.70
N GLN A 124 -1.78 13.76 -31.60
CA GLN A 124 -3.19 13.54 -31.27
C GLN A 124 -3.72 12.30 -31.97
N MET A 125 -4.35 11.43 -31.19
CA MET A 125 -5.20 10.36 -31.66
C MET A 125 -6.57 10.54 -31.01
N ALA A 126 -7.62 10.74 -31.82
CA ALA A 126 -8.97 10.82 -31.33
C ALA A 126 -9.96 10.12 -32.26
N PHE A 127 -10.95 9.42 -31.70
CA PHE A 127 -11.92 8.62 -32.47
C PHE A 127 -11.22 7.66 -33.44
N CYS A 128 -10.25 6.91 -32.92
CA CYS A 128 -9.46 5.95 -33.69
C CYS A 128 -9.78 4.48 -33.36
N ASN A 129 -10.03 3.71 -34.41
CA ASN A 129 -9.81 2.28 -34.62
C ASN A 129 -8.35 1.84 -34.52
N VAL A 130 -7.83 1.19 -33.47
CA VAL A 130 -6.46 0.61 -33.53
C VAL A 130 -6.51 -0.87 -33.17
N GLU A 131 -6.18 -1.74 -34.12
CA GLU A 131 -6.41 -3.18 -33.98
C GLU A 131 -5.25 -4.06 -34.47
N TYR A 132 -5.08 -5.22 -33.83
CA TYR A 132 -4.18 -6.31 -34.25
C TYR A 132 -2.68 -5.99 -34.26
N GLY A 133 -2.25 -4.91 -33.61
CA GLY A 133 -0.83 -4.56 -33.46
C GLY A 133 -0.17 -5.19 -32.24
N GLY A 134 1.02 -4.69 -31.90
CA GLY A 134 1.78 -5.09 -30.72
C GLY A 134 2.51 -6.41 -30.93
N GLY A 135 3.02 -6.66 -32.14
CA GLY A 135 3.76 -7.88 -32.50
C GLY A 135 4.94 -8.17 -31.58
N ASN A 136 5.64 -7.14 -31.12
CA ASN A 136 6.60 -7.24 -30.03
C ASN A 136 5.91 -7.21 -28.66
N SER A 137 6.02 -8.29 -27.88
CA SER A 137 5.45 -8.41 -26.54
C SER A 137 5.97 -7.37 -25.51
N SER A 138 7.05 -6.66 -25.83
CA SER A 138 7.63 -5.59 -25.00
C SER A 138 7.08 -4.20 -25.32
N TYR A 139 6.35 -4.03 -26.42
CA TYR A 139 5.79 -2.76 -26.87
C TYR A 139 4.27 -2.77 -26.90
N GLY A 140 3.67 -1.57 -26.83
CA GLY A 140 2.25 -1.39 -27.08
C GLY A 140 1.93 -1.29 -28.59
N MET A 141 0.65 -1.43 -28.97
CA MET A 141 0.22 -0.97 -30.30
C MET A 141 0.48 0.53 -30.45
N ILE A 142 0.21 1.27 -29.38
CA ILE A 142 0.63 2.66 -29.18
C ILE A 142 1.77 2.66 -28.17
N GLU A 143 2.94 3.11 -28.60
CA GLU A 143 4.16 3.13 -27.80
C GLU A 143 4.63 4.58 -27.62
N VAL A 144 4.61 5.09 -26.39
CA VAL A 144 5.02 6.47 -26.06
C VAL A 144 6.33 6.43 -25.26
N ARG A 145 7.35 7.11 -25.77
CA ARG A 145 8.72 7.08 -25.23
C ARG A 145 9.28 8.46 -24.92
N GLY A 146 10.26 8.48 -24.01
CA GLY A 146 10.93 9.69 -23.53
C GLY A 146 9.96 10.82 -23.18
N SER A 147 10.26 12.01 -23.67
CA SER A 147 9.49 13.23 -23.46
C SER A 147 8.34 13.44 -24.46
N ALA A 148 7.93 12.42 -25.21
CA ALA A 148 6.84 12.53 -26.18
C ALA A 148 5.55 13.12 -25.57
N GLN A 149 4.92 14.05 -26.27
CA GLN A 149 3.64 14.65 -25.86
C GLN A 149 2.51 14.12 -26.74
N VAL A 150 1.77 13.13 -26.23
CA VAL A 150 0.73 12.41 -26.97
C VAL A 150 -0.60 12.45 -26.22
N SER A 151 -1.66 12.82 -26.93
CA SER A 151 -3.05 12.72 -26.47
C SER A 151 -3.76 11.58 -27.18
N VAL A 152 -4.41 10.68 -26.43
CA VAL A 152 -5.20 9.56 -26.97
C VAL A 152 -6.57 9.57 -26.31
N ASN A 153 -7.61 9.94 -27.05
CA ASN A 153 -8.95 10.12 -26.48
C ASN A 153 -10.07 9.55 -27.34
N ASN A 154 -11.07 8.94 -26.71
CA ASN A 154 -12.21 8.34 -27.45
C ASN A 154 -11.76 7.30 -28.48
N CYS A 155 -10.65 6.60 -28.22
CA CYS A 155 -10.11 5.57 -29.10
C CYS A 155 -10.51 4.16 -28.65
N ASN A 156 -10.58 3.25 -29.61
CA ASN A 156 -10.84 1.84 -29.39
C ASN A 156 -9.59 1.05 -29.80
N LEU A 157 -8.79 0.65 -28.81
CA LEU A 157 -7.53 -0.06 -28.96
C LEU A 157 -7.77 -1.54 -28.65
N LYS A 158 -7.98 -2.38 -29.66
CA LYS A 158 -8.43 -3.77 -29.47
C LYS A 158 -7.53 -4.81 -30.08
N LYS A 159 -7.66 -6.04 -29.57
CA LYS A 159 -7.00 -7.23 -30.11
C LYS A 159 -5.49 -7.07 -30.21
N SER A 160 -4.87 -6.38 -29.25
CA SER A 160 -3.41 -6.30 -29.17
C SER A 160 -2.82 -7.62 -28.69
N HIS A 161 -1.61 -7.94 -29.16
CA HIS A 161 -0.83 -9.05 -28.63
C HIS A 161 -0.10 -8.64 -27.33
N GLY A 162 0.70 -7.57 -27.39
CA GLY A 162 1.21 -6.86 -26.21
C GLY A 162 0.13 -6.00 -25.51
N PRO A 163 0.54 -5.05 -24.65
CA PRO A 163 -0.36 -4.01 -24.17
C PRO A 163 -1.00 -3.21 -25.31
N ALA A 164 -2.23 -2.74 -25.13
CA ALA A 164 -2.87 -1.94 -26.18
C ALA A 164 -2.18 -0.57 -26.30
N ALA A 165 -1.76 -0.01 -25.17
CA ALA A 165 -0.91 1.17 -25.11
C ALA A 165 0.17 1.01 -24.04
N ARG A 166 1.31 1.69 -24.23
CA ARG A 166 2.43 1.69 -23.29
C ARG A 166 3.10 3.06 -23.22
N ALA A 167 3.38 3.53 -22.00
CA ALA A 167 4.11 4.77 -21.74
C ALA A 167 4.96 4.67 -20.46
N LEU A 168 6.18 4.16 -20.57
CA LEU A 168 7.04 3.96 -19.39
C LEU A 168 7.98 5.12 -19.09
N ASP A 169 8.20 6.03 -20.02
CA ASP A 169 9.28 7.01 -19.89
C ASP A 169 8.79 8.33 -19.29
N GLU A 170 9.47 9.45 -19.54
CA GLU A 170 9.36 10.72 -18.80
C GLU A 170 7.93 11.23 -18.58
N ASN A 171 7.13 11.37 -19.65
CA ASN A 171 5.91 12.19 -19.61
C ASN A 171 4.59 11.42 -19.51
N GLY A 172 4.57 10.11 -19.81
CA GLY A 172 3.31 9.38 -19.94
C GLY A 172 2.46 9.92 -21.09
N PHE A 173 1.18 10.20 -20.82
CA PHE A 173 0.27 10.84 -21.78
C PHE A 173 0.00 12.29 -21.38
N VAL A 174 -0.21 13.15 -22.39
CA VAL A 174 -0.78 14.50 -22.15
C VAL A 174 -2.25 14.38 -21.76
N SER A 175 -2.98 13.49 -22.43
CA SER A 175 -4.34 13.10 -22.05
C SER A 175 -4.62 11.68 -22.51
N PHE A 176 -5.33 10.92 -21.67
CA PHE A 176 -5.72 9.55 -21.95
C PHE A 176 -7.11 9.28 -21.39
N ALA A 177 -8.17 9.61 -22.13
CA ALA A 177 -9.54 9.55 -21.61
C ALA A 177 -10.54 8.91 -22.59
N ASN A 178 -11.61 8.34 -22.04
CA ASN A 178 -12.72 7.74 -22.79
C ASN A 178 -12.30 6.65 -23.79
N ASN A 179 -11.20 5.95 -23.52
CA ASN A 179 -10.71 4.90 -24.42
C ASN A 179 -11.24 3.52 -24.01
N THR A 180 -11.39 2.62 -24.98
CA THR A 180 -11.55 1.18 -24.72
C THR A 180 -10.25 0.47 -25.08
N LEU A 181 -9.67 -0.27 -24.14
CA LEU A 181 -8.41 -0.99 -24.33
C LEU A 181 -8.63 -2.48 -24.13
N GLU A 182 -8.25 -3.31 -25.09
CA GLU A 182 -8.35 -4.77 -25.02
C GLU A 182 -7.04 -5.41 -25.48
N SER A 183 -6.42 -6.17 -24.58
CA SER A 183 -5.33 -7.09 -24.90
C SER A 183 -5.81 -8.53 -24.77
N THR A 184 -5.39 -9.37 -25.72
CA THR A 184 -5.84 -10.77 -25.79
C THR A 184 -5.04 -11.72 -24.92
N ALA A 185 -3.82 -11.33 -24.52
CA ALA A 185 -2.91 -12.19 -23.77
C ALA A 185 -1.98 -11.41 -22.82
N ASN A 186 -2.27 -10.13 -22.53
CA ASN A 186 -1.40 -9.26 -21.74
C ASN A 186 -2.22 -8.25 -20.91
N HIS A 187 -1.53 -7.40 -20.15
CA HIS A 187 -2.11 -6.21 -19.54
C HIS A 187 -2.66 -5.27 -20.62
N ALA A 188 -3.85 -4.69 -20.40
CA ALA A 188 -4.46 -3.77 -21.36
C ALA A 188 -3.62 -2.49 -21.55
N LEU A 189 -2.94 -2.06 -20.49
CA LEU A 189 -2.09 -0.86 -20.46
C LEU A 189 -0.82 -1.15 -19.65
N SER A 190 0.31 -0.59 -20.09
CA SER A 190 1.57 -0.57 -19.35
C SER A 190 2.04 0.87 -19.13
N LEU A 191 2.21 1.29 -17.89
CA LEU A 191 2.49 2.69 -17.55
C LEU A 191 3.54 2.76 -16.45
N SER A 192 4.40 3.78 -16.48
CA SER A 192 5.27 4.02 -15.34
C SER A 192 4.45 4.48 -14.14
N GLY A 193 4.82 4.07 -12.92
CA GLY A 193 4.07 4.44 -11.72
C GLY A 193 3.94 5.96 -11.54
N LYS A 194 4.95 6.73 -11.94
CA LYS A 194 4.90 8.20 -11.92
C LYS A 194 3.93 8.80 -12.94
N ASN A 195 3.56 8.03 -13.97
CA ASN A 195 2.68 8.48 -15.05
C ASN A 195 1.24 8.05 -14.86
N VAL A 196 0.90 7.26 -13.83
CA VAL A 196 -0.49 6.81 -13.59
C VAL A 196 -1.47 7.97 -13.47
N LYS A 197 -1.03 9.10 -12.89
CA LYS A 197 -1.79 10.36 -12.84
C LYS A 197 -2.22 10.92 -14.21
N THR A 198 -1.64 10.46 -15.31
CA THR A 198 -2.00 10.90 -16.68
C THR A 198 -3.23 10.18 -17.22
N LEU A 199 -3.74 9.16 -16.52
CA LEU A 199 -4.96 8.47 -16.87
C LEU A 199 -6.17 9.33 -16.55
N GLY A 200 -6.84 9.80 -17.60
CA GLY A 200 -8.10 10.50 -17.52
C GLY A 200 -9.29 9.56 -17.23
N PRO A 201 -10.49 10.14 -17.07
CA PRO A 201 -11.70 9.38 -16.80
C PRO A 201 -12.22 8.63 -18.04
N GLY A 202 -13.21 7.76 -17.82
CA GLY A 202 -13.98 7.11 -18.88
C GLY A 202 -13.26 5.99 -19.64
N ASN A 203 -12.04 5.64 -19.25
CA ASN A 203 -11.36 4.49 -19.84
C ASN A 203 -12.01 3.18 -19.40
N THR A 204 -12.11 2.23 -20.33
CA THR A 204 -12.58 0.85 -20.08
C THR A 204 -11.48 -0.11 -20.48
N PHE A 205 -10.99 -0.90 -19.53
CA PHE A 205 -9.95 -1.90 -19.76
C PHE A 205 -10.54 -3.29 -19.82
N ILE A 206 -10.19 -4.07 -20.84
CA ILE A 206 -10.61 -5.45 -21.06
C ILE A 206 -9.34 -6.29 -21.07
N ALA A 207 -9.19 -7.13 -20.06
CA ALA A 207 -8.02 -7.98 -19.90
C ALA A 207 -8.42 -9.33 -19.32
N GLY A 208 -7.66 -10.38 -19.67
CA GLY A 208 -7.89 -11.72 -19.12
C GLY A 208 -7.62 -11.80 -17.61
N PRO A 209 -8.00 -12.92 -16.96
CA PRO A 209 -7.69 -13.15 -15.55
C PRO A 209 -6.18 -13.00 -15.28
N GLY A 210 -5.82 -12.26 -14.23
CA GLY A 210 -4.42 -11.99 -13.89
C GLY A 210 -3.80 -10.80 -14.64
N PHE A 211 -4.54 -10.14 -15.51
CA PHE A 211 -4.12 -8.94 -16.23
C PHE A 211 -4.96 -7.71 -15.86
N GLY A 212 -4.47 -6.52 -16.22
CA GLY A 212 -5.06 -5.24 -15.85
C GLY A 212 -4.20 -4.09 -16.35
N ILE A 213 -3.85 -3.14 -15.48
CA ILE A 213 -2.86 -2.08 -15.76
C ILE A 213 -1.53 -2.48 -15.14
N LEU A 214 -0.51 -2.70 -15.96
CA LEU A 214 0.85 -2.97 -15.48
C LEU A 214 1.54 -1.66 -15.10
N VAL A 215 2.01 -1.59 -13.86
CA VAL A 215 2.72 -0.44 -13.31
C VAL A 215 4.19 -0.83 -13.11
N SER A 216 5.09 -0.15 -13.81
CA SER A 216 6.52 -0.51 -13.86
C SER A 216 7.42 0.72 -13.68
N ALA A 217 8.70 0.51 -13.48
CA ALA A 217 9.69 1.58 -13.51
C ALA A 217 9.99 2.01 -14.98
N SER A 218 10.42 3.26 -15.17
CA SER A 218 10.86 3.76 -16.48
C SER A 218 12.18 3.13 -16.94
N SER A 219 13.00 2.69 -15.99
CA SER A 219 14.27 1.98 -16.19
C SER A 219 14.39 0.87 -15.13
N SER A 220 15.40 0.00 -15.24
CA SER A 220 15.56 -1.10 -14.30
C SER A 220 15.86 -0.60 -12.88
N GLY A 221 14.93 -0.81 -11.94
CA GLY A 221 15.28 -0.88 -10.52
C GLY A 221 14.18 -0.45 -9.57
N THR A 222 13.52 0.68 -9.79
CA THR A 222 12.55 1.22 -8.82
C THR A 222 11.62 2.26 -9.45
N ILE A 223 10.33 2.20 -9.12
CA ILE A 223 9.37 3.26 -9.40
C ILE A 223 9.58 4.37 -8.39
N ILE A 224 9.93 5.56 -8.85
CA ILE A 224 10.08 6.74 -7.99
C ILE A 224 8.86 7.63 -8.17
N ILE A 225 8.13 7.86 -7.08
CA ILE A 225 7.10 8.89 -6.98
C ILE A 225 7.72 10.07 -6.22
N ASN A 226 7.96 11.17 -6.93
CA ASN A 226 8.56 12.40 -6.41
C ASN A 226 7.70 13.66 -6.61
N ASP A 227 6.44 13.47 -7.00
CA ASP A 227 5.42 14.50 -7.07
C ASP A 227 4.07 13.93 -6.62
N GLU A 228 3.01 14.75 -6.69
CA GLU A 228 1.66 14.27 -6.40
C GLU A 228 1.16 13.34 -7.51
N ASN A 229 0.72 12.14 -7.11
CA ASN A 229 0.24 11.09 -7.99
C ASN A 229 -1.05 10.50 -7.43
N THR A 230 -2.17 10.71 -8.12
CA THR A 230 -3.47 10.17 -7.71
C THR A 230 -3.87 9.02 -8.61
N TRP A 231 -4.13 7.86 -8.01
CA TRP A 231 -4.56 6.66 -8.72
C TRP A 231 -6.05 6.48 -8.46
N ALA A 232 -6.83 6.56 -9.55
CA ALA A 232 -8.28 6.42 -9.51
C ALA A 232 -8.70 4.95 -9.64
N LYS A 233 -9.87 4.59 -9.12
CA LYS A 233 -10.46 3.27 -9.35
C LYS A 233 -10.64 3.01 -10.84
N GLN A 234 -10.25 1.83 -11.29
CA GLN A 234 -10.47 1.34 -12.65
C GLN A 234 -11.31 0.07 -12.61
N ASN A 235 -11.84 -0.34 -13.76
CA ASN A 235 -12.60 -1.58 -13.88
C ASN A 235 -11.70 -2.85 -13.87
N VAL A 236 -10.38 -2.68 -13.83
CA VAL A 236 -9.35 -3.72 -13.68
C VAL A 236 -8.33 -3.27 -12.62
N PRO A 237 -7.58 -4.20 -11.99
CA PRO A 237 -6.59 -3.82 -10.98
C PRO A 237 -5.30 -3.23 -11.59
N TYR A 238 -4.58 -2.48 -10.76
CA TYR A 238 -3.19 -2.08 -11.01
C TYR A 238 -2.26 -3.20 -10.54
N PHE A 239 -1.27 -3.57 -11.35
CA PHE A 239 -0.25 -4.57 -11.02
C PHE A 239 1.11 -3.90 -10.83
N LEU A 240 1.60 -3.88 -9.61
CA LEU A 240 2.91 -3.34 -9.29
C LEU A 240 4.00 -4.35 -9.64
N LYS A 241 4.69 -4.12 -10.76
CA LYS A 241 5.73 -5.00 -11.30
C LYS A 241 7.11 -4.80 -10.66
N ASP A 242 7.42 -3.57 -10.30
CA ASP A 242 8.72 -3.21 -9.73
C ASP A 242 8.53 -2.58 -8.34
N GLU A 243 9.59 -2.61 -7.54
CA GLU A 243 9.64 -1.96 -6.23
C GLU A 243 9.32 -0.46 -6.35
N MET A 244 8.65 0.11 -5.35
CA MET A 244 8.25 1.52 -5.36
C MET A 244 8.86 2.29 -4.21
N SER A 245 9.34 3.50 -4.49
CA SER A 245 9.79 4.47 -3.51
C SER A 245 9.03 5.78 -3.68
N ILE A 246 8.37 6.23 -2.60
CA ILE A 246 7.72 7.54 -2.52
C ILE A 246 8.62 8.44 -1.68
N ARG A 247 9.26 9.41 -2.31
CA ARG A 247 10.32 10.25 -1.71
C ARG A 247 10.44 11.59 -2.44
N GLY A 248 11.38 12.45 -2.06
CA GLY A 248 11.64 13.73 -2.73
C GLY A 248 10.48 14.72 -2.71
N GLY A 249 9.60 14.67 -1.70
CA GLY A 249 8.33 15.42 -1.65
C GLY A 249 7.15 14.73 -2.35
N GLY A 250 7.35 13.51 -2.84
CA GLY A 250 6.31 12.74 -3.54
C GLY A 250 5.13 12.37 -2.65
N LYS A 251 3.95 12.31 -3.26
CA LYS A 251 2.69 12.00 -2.59
C LYS A 251 1.86 11.07 -3.45
N LEU A 252 1.75 9.80 -3.05
CA LEU A 252 0.89 8.82 -3.70
C LEU A 252 -0.46 8.76 -3.00
N ILE A 253 -1.53 8.94 -3.76
CA ILE A 253 -2.92 8.86 -3.29
C ILE A 253 -3.62 7.71 -4.01
N LEU A 254 -4.10 6.71 -3.28
CA LEU A 254 -5.01 5.69 -3.80
C LEU A 254 -6.43 6.08 -3.41
N GLN A 255 -7.27 6.34 -4.41
CA GLN A 255 -8.67 6.68 -4.22
C GLN A 255 -9.51 5.46 -3.76
N PRO A 256 -10.73 5.68 -3.24
CA PRO A 256 -11.62 4.60 -2.86
C PRO A 256 -11.81 3.56 -3.96
N GLY A 257 -11.78 2.28 -3.57
CA GLY A 257 -11.97 1.15 -4.48
C GLY A 257 -10.79 0.79 -5.38
N VAL A 258 -9.65 1.46 -5.25
CA VAL A 258 -8.42 1.05 -5.95
C VAL A 258 -8.00 -0.35 -5.50
N ILE A 259 -7.72 -1.22 -6.47
CA ILE A 259 -7.14 -2.54 -6.24
C ILE A 259 -5.70 -2.52 -6.76
N LEU A 260 -4.76 -2.57 -5.83
CA LEU A 260 -3.32 -2.68 -6.07
C LEU A 260 -2.86 -4.12 -5.83
N LYS A 261 -2.48 -4.80 -6.91
CA LYS A 261 -1.91 -6.15 -6.91
C LYS A 261 -0.40 -6.08 -6.93
N MET A 262 0.23 -6.55 -5.86
CA MET A 262 1.67 -6.61 -5.68
C MET A 262 2.22 -7.85 -6.39
N MET A 263 3.09 -7.69 -7.40
CA MET A 263 3.79 -8.84 -7.99
C MET A 263 4.84 -9.39 -7.02
N ALA A 264 5.25 -10.64 -7.26
CA ALA A 264 6.04 -11.42 -6.32
C ALA A 264 7.32 -10.70 -5.89
N GLY A 265 7.56 -10.63 -4.57
CA GLY A 265 8.77 -10.06 -3.99
C GLY A 265 8.87 -8.52 -3.98
N ASN A 266 7.89 -7.80 -4.54
CA ASN A 266 7.91 -6.33 -4.55
C ASN A 266 7.52 -5.72 -3.19
N TYR A 267 7.86 -4.45 -3.02
CA TYR A 267 7.54 -3.66 -1.82
C TYR A 267 7.29 -2.19 -2.17
N ILE A 268 6.78 -1.46 -1.19
CA ILE A 268 6.66 0.00 -1.20
C ILE A 268 7.49 0.56 -0.03
N ASN A 269 8.37 1.51 -0.32
CA ASN A 269 9.07 2.34 0.67
C ASN A 269 8.51 3.76 0.62
N VAL A 270 8.22 4.33 1.78
CA VAL A 270 7.75 5.71 1.96
C VAL A 270 8.76 6.46 2.82
N GLY A 271 9.24 7.59 2.32
CA GLY A 271 10.41 8.26 2.85
C GLY A 271 11.71 7.53 2.46
N TYR A 272 12.82 8.24 2.37
CA TYR A 272 14.14 7.65 2.11
C TYR A 272 15.27 8.61 2.49
N ASN A 273 16.14 8.24 3.44
CA ASN A 273 17.32 9.05 3.83
C ASN A 273 16.98 10.53 4.12
N GLY A 274 15.87 10.81 4.79
CA GLY A 274 15.41 12.16 5.10
C GLY A 274 14.67 12.88 3.97
N GLU A 275 14.54 12.26 2.79
CA GLU A 275 13.65 12.75 1.75
C GLU A 275 12.18 12.46 2.10
N ASN A 276 11.35 13.50 2.08
CA ASN A 276 9.95 13.37 2.44
C ASN A 276 9.15 12.55 1.43
N GLY A 277 8.23 11.71 1.91
CA GLY A 277 7.29 10.96 1.10
C GLY A 277 5.96 10.78 1.83
N GLN A 278 4.86 10.73 1.07
CA GLN A 278 3.52 10.55 1.61
C GLN A 278 2.78 9.44 0.88
N PHE A 279 2.24 8.48 1.62
CA PHE A 279 1.37 7.45 1.06
C PHE A 279 0.01 7.52 1.73
N LEU A 280 -1.01 7.82 0.91
CA LEU A 280 -2.39 8.03 1.33
C LEU A 280 -3.29 7.01 0.61
N ALA A 281 -3.58 5.89 1.26
CA ALA A 281 -4.58 4.95 0.78
C ALA A 281 -5.90 5.23 1.53
N LYS A 282 -6.86 5.82 0.84
CA LYS A 282 -8.10 6.34 1.45
C LYS A 282 -9.31 5.69 0.82
N GLY A 283 -9.74 4.57 1.41
CA GLY A 283 -11.00 3.93 1.07
C GLY A 283 -12.20 4.62 1.70
N THR A 284 -13.36 4.01 1.53
CA THR A 284 -14.57 4.32 2.31
C THR A 284 -15.18 3.02 2.85
N VAL A 285 -16.16 3.13 3.74
CA VAL A 285 -16.96 1.99 4.22
C VAL A 285 -17.59 1.17 3.08
N ASN A 286 -17.91 1.81 1.96
CA ASN A 286 -18.54 1.17 0.81
C ASN A 286 -17.55 0.80 -0.31
N ASP A 287 -16.32 1.30 -0.25
CA ASP A 287 -15.33 1.14 -1.33
C ASP A 287 -13.91 1.20 -0.76
N SER A 288 -13.49 0.11 -0.13
CA SER A 288 -12.16 -0.02 0.46
C SER A 288 -11.06 0.00 -0.60
N VAL A 289 -9.86 0.43 -0.21
CA VAL A 289 -8.64 0.22 -1.00
C VAL A 289 -8.10 -1.18 -0.72
N TYR A 290 -7.73 -1.93 -1.75
CA TYR A 290 -7.17 -3.27 -1.62
C TYR A 290 -5.70 -3.27 -2.02
N ILE A 291 -4.81 -3.73 -1.13
CA ILE A 291 -3.39 -3.97 -1.41
C ILE A 291 -3.12 -5.45 -1.15
N THR A 292 -2.94 -6.23 -2.22
CA THR A 292 -2.96 -7.70 -2.12
C THR A 292 -2.05 -8.37 -3.15
N SER A 293 -1.94 -9.70 -3.12
CA SER A 293 -1.11 -10.46 -4.06
C SER A 293 -1.62 -10.39 -5.50
N ALA A 294 -0.69 -10.36 -6.46
CA ALA A 294 -0.97 -10.56 -7.87
C ALA A 294 -1.23 -12.03 -8.27
N SER A 295 -0.86 -12.99 -7.41
CA SER A 295 -1.00 -14.43 -7.67
C SER A 295 -2.46 -14.84 -7.90
N SER A 296 -2.69 -15.82 -8.78
CA SER A 296 -3.98 -16.49 -8.94
C SER A 296 -4.29 -17.46 -7.78
N ALA A 297 -3.26 -17.86 -7.03
CA ALA A 297 -3.35 -18.62 -5.79
C ALA A 297 -2.51 -17.92 -4.70
N PRO A 298 -3.06 -16.89 -4.05
CA PRO A 298 -2.31 -16.09 -3.08
C PRO A 298 -1.77 -16.90 -1.91
N GLN A 299 -0.52 -16.63 -1.53
CA GLN A 299 0.12 -17.19 -0.34
C GLN A 299 0.66 -16.08 0.55
N ALA A 300 0.75 -16.36 1.85
CA ALA A 300 1.35 -15.41 2.78
C ALA A 300 2.81 -15.13 2.36
N GLY A 301 3.17 -13.85 2.26
CA GLY A 301 4.50 -13.41 1.86
C GLY A 301 4.77 -13.44 0.35
N ASP A 302 3.73 -13.43 -0.48
CA ASP A 302 3.86 -13.27 -1.93
C ASP A 302 4.60 -11.96 -2.28
N TRP A 303 4.39 -10.91 -1.51
CA TRP A 303 5.12 -9.64 -1.61
C TRP A 303 5.77 -9.29 -0.27
N LYS A 304 6.77 -8.40 -0.29
CA LYS A 304 7.64 -8.15 0.86
C LYS A 304 6.95 -7.31 1.94
N PHE A 305 6.84 -5.99 1.77
CA PHE A 305 6.33 -5.09 2.82
C PHE A 305 5.90 -3.72 2.28
N ILE A 306 5.20 -2.95 3.13
CA ILE A 306 5.06 -1.50 3.01
C ILE A 306 5.80 -0.91 4.21
N ARG A 307 6.87 -0.16 3.94
CA ARG A 307 7.72 0.43 4.97
C ARG A 307 7.58 1.94 4.99
N PHE A 308 7.37 2.48 6.17
CA PHE A 308 7.37 3.91 6.47
C PHE A 308 8.62 4.20 7.29
N GLN A 309 9.58 4.90 6.71
CA GLN A 309 10.87 5.18 7.34
C GLN A 309 11.10 6.68 7.50
N SER A 310 12.30 7.10 7.90
CA SER A 310 12.67 8.52 7.99
C SER A 310 12.30 9.29 6.71
N GLY A 311 11.48 10.34 6.87
CA GLY A 311 10.90 11.12 5.77
C GLY A 311 9.46 10.71 5.41
N ALA A 312 8.93 9.58 5.90
CA ALA A 312 7.51 9.29 5.79
C ALA A 312 6.72 10.26 6.69
N ILE A 313 5.97 11.18 6.08
CA ILE A 313 5.24 12.22 6.82
C ILE A 313 3.75 12.20 6.48
N ASN A 314 2.90 12.34 7.51
CA ASN A 314 1.44 12.36 7.37
C ASN A 314 0.90 11.22 6.48
N CYS A 315 1.42 9.99 6.61
CA CYS A 315 0.93 8.85 5.85
C CYS A 315 -0.34 8.28 6.49
N GLU A 316 -1.21 7.70 5.67
CA GLU A 316 -2.52 7.24 6.12
C GLU A 316 -2.98 5.99 5.36
N LEU A 317 -3.39 4.97 6.10
CA LEU A 317 -4.16 3.83 5.63
C LEU A 317 -5.54 3.87 6.28
N GLU A 318 -6.56 4.29 5.52
CA GLU A 318 -7.92 4.39 6.01
C GLU A 318 -8.86 3.56 5.13
N TYR A 319 -9.73 2.72 5.72
CA TYR A 319 -10.60 1.79 4.98
C TYR A 319 -9.82 0.93 3.96
N CYS A 320 -8.71 0.35 4.40
CA CYS A 320 -7.84 -0.49 3.59
C CYS A 320 -8.01 -1.98 3.93
N ASN A 321 -7.87 -2.84 2.93
CA ASN A 321 -7.65 -4.28 3.10
C ASN A 321 -6.24 -4.62 2.59
N VAL A 322 -5.32 -4.92 3.50
CA VAL A 322 -3.93 -5.26 3.18
C VAL A 322 -3.67 -6.73 3.49
N SER A 323 -3.22 -7.50 2.50
CA SER A 323 -3.09 -8.94 2.66
C SER A 323 -1.93 -9.57 1.88
N TYR A 324 -1.51 -10.76 2.35
CA TYR A 324 -0.52 -11.63 1.69
C TYR A 324 0.91 -11.07 1.60
N GLY A 325 1.24 -10.05 2.39
CA GLY A 325 2.60 -9.51 2.50
C GLY A 325 3.44 -10.20 3.59
N GLY A 326 4.58 -9.60 3.93
CA GLY A 326 5.55 -10.15 4.89
C GLY A 326 6.50 -11.16 4.27
N GLY A 327 6.82 -11.04 2.98
CA GLY A 327 7.74 -11.93 2.27
C GLY A 327 9.23 -11.74 2.60
N ASP A 328 9.59 -10.64 3.25
CA ASP A 328 10.97 -10.31 3.63
C ASP A 328 11.38 -10.96 4.95
N SER A 329 12.62 -11.45 5.09
CA SER A 329 13.07 -12.19 6.28
C SER A 329 13.12 -11.40 7.59
N TYR A 330 13.09 -10.07 7.54
CA TYR A 330 13.28 -9.20 8.71
C TYR A 330 12.15 -8.22 8.95
N VAL A 331 11.26 -8.04 7.98
CA VAL A 331 10.30 -6.93 7.96
C VAL A 331 8.88 -7.43 7.81
N ASP A 332 8.02 -7.04 8.76
CA ASP A 332 6.60 -7.36 8.76
C ASP A 332 5.87 -6.71 7.58
N MET A 333 4.64 -7.16 7.31
CA MET A 333 3.87 -6.68 6.14
C MET A 333 3.70 -5.15 6.14
N ILE A 334 3.46 -4.56 7.32
CA ILE A 334 3.54 -3.11 7.55
C ILE A 334 4.64 -2.85 8.59
N TYR A 335 5.59 -1.97 8.26
CA TYR A 335 6.70 -1.64 9.15
C TYR A 335 6.93 -0.13 9.24
N VAL A 336 6.89 0.40 10.46
CA VAL A 336 7.18 1.80 10.78
C VAL A 336 8.51 1.89 11.51
N LYS A 337 9.40 2.77 11.01
CA LYS A 337 10.79 2.86 11.45
C LYS A 337 11.36 4.28 11.32
N ASP A 338 12.50 4.55 11.97
CA ASP A 338 13.24 5.83 11.93
C ASP A 338 12.42 7.16 11.95
N ASN A 339 11.43 7.32 12.84
CA ASN A 339 10.45 8.43 12.93
C ASN A 339 9.43 8.51 11.78
N GLY A 340 9.16 7.41 11.09
CA GLY A 340 8.10 7.35 10.07
C GLY A 340 6.73 7.61 10.68
N GLN A 341 5.94 8.49 10.06
CA GLN A 341 4.60 8.83 10.55
C GLN A 341 3.53 8.08 9.77
N LEU A 342 2.75 7.27 10.47
CA LEU A 342 1.65 6.49 9.91
C LEU A 342 0.42 6.48 10.82
N SER A 343 -0.73 6.87 10.25
CA SER A 343 -2.06 6.67 10.82
C SER A 343 -2.75 5.48 10.15
N ILE A 344 -3.32 4.57 10.93
CA ILE A 344 -4.09 3.42 10.44
C ILE A 344 -5.48 3.42 11.08
N LYS A 345 -6.52 3.51 10.24
CA LYS A 345 -7.91 3.59 10.69
C LYS A 345 -8.82 2.70 9.87
N ASN A 346 -9.82 2.08 10.52
CA ASN A 346 -10.90 1.34 9.83
C ASN A 346 -10.39 0.29 8.84
N SER A 347 -9.22 -0.30 9.09
CA SER A 347 -8.50 -1.13 8.11
C SER A 347 -8.34 -2.58 8.58
N THR A 348 -8.28 -3.50 7.63
CA THR A 348 -8.11 -4.94 7.87
C THR A 348 -6.76 -5.45 7.34
N PHE A 349 -6.05 -6.21 8.16
CA PHE A 349 -4.76 -6.82 7.84
C PHE A 349 -4.84 -8.34 8.00
N SER A 350 -4.46 -9.10 6.97
CA SER A 350 -4.59 -10.55 7.00
C SER A 350 -3.52 -11.29 6.18
N ASN A 351 -3.34 -12.59 6.45
CA ASN A 351 -2.45 -13.47 5.68
C ASN A 351 -0.99 -12.95 5.58
N ALA A 352 -0.49 -12.28 6.60
CA ALA A 352 0.92 -11.92 6.68
C ALA A 352 1.78 -13.16 6.98
N LYS A 353 3.01 -13.22 6.43
CA LYS A 353 3.96 -14.33 6.66
C LYS A 353 4.94 -14.10 7.80
N GLN A 354 5.30 -12.84 8.07
CA GLN A 354 6.38 -12.48 8.99
C GLN A 354 6.01 -12.62 10.47
N ILE A 355 6.84 -12.12 11.39
CA ILE A 355 6.68 -12.39 12.82
C ILE A 355 5.38 -11.81 13.33
N THR A 356 4.97 -10.66 12.79
CA THR A 356 3.66 -10.07 12.99
C THR A 356 3.07 -9.59 11.65
N ALA A 357 1.83 -9.09 11.68
CA ALA A 357 1.27 -8.39 10.53
C ALA A 357 1.80 -6.95 10.45
N ILE A 358 2.03 -6.31 11.60
CA ILE A 358 2.36 -4.89 11.73
C ILE A 358 3.42 -4.70 12.82
N SER A 359 4.40 -3.83 12.60
CA SER A 359 5.38 -3.46 13.63
C SER A 359 5.84 -2.00 13.61
N ALA A 360 6.13 -1.47 14.80
CA ALA A 360 6.86 -0.22 15.01
C ALA A 360 7.80 -0.40 16.22
N ILE A 361 9.09 -0.64 15.95
CA ILE A 361 10.00 -1.25 16.95
C ILE A 361 11.29 -0.49 17.21
N ASP A 362 11.53 0.63 16.54
CA ASP A 362 12.69 1.46 16.88
C ASP A 362 12.29 2.43 18.01
N ASP A 363 13.28 2.91 18.77
CA ASP A 363 13.08 3.73 19.98
C ASP A 363 12.46 5.11 19.71
N THR A 364 12.19 5.43 18.44
CA THR A 364 11.64 6.70 18.00
C THR A 364 10.33 6.54 17.21
N ASN A 365 9.69 5.37 17.25
CA ASN A 365 8.55 5.07 16.39
C ASN A 365 7.36 4.49 17.10
N GLY A 366 6.27 5.23 16.95
CA GLY A 366 4.91 4.80 17.18
C GLY A 366 4.03 4.96 15.94
N PHE A 367 2.72 4.82 16.11
CA PHE A 367 1.69 5.23 15.18
C PHE A 367 1.16 6.62 15.55
N THR A 368 0.89 7.46 14.54
CA THR A 368 0.22 8.74 14.81
C THR A 368 -1.27 8.58 15.12
N ALA A 369 -1.87 7.45 14.72
CA ALA A 369 -3.15 6.94 15.17
C ALA A 369 -3.28 5.46 14.79
N PHE A 370 -3.93 4.65 15.62
CA PHE A 370 -4.23 3.25 15.33
C PHE A 370 -5.61 2.88 15.88
N GLU A 371 -6.67 3.00 15.07
CA GLU A 371 -8.06 2.93 15.56
C GLU A 371 -8.98 2.09 14.66
N ASN A 372 -9.94 1.38 15.27
CA ASN A 372 -11.00 0.65 14.57
C ASN A 372 -10.47 -0.36 13.52
N ASN A 373 -9.30 -0.94 13.74
CA ASN A 373 -8.69 -1.88 12.80
C ASN A 373 -9.00 -3.33 13.17
N VAL A 374 -8.93 -4.23 12.18
CA VAL A 374 -9.02 -5.67 12.38
C VAL A 374 -7.73 -6.33 11.94
N ILE A 375 -7.03 -7.01 12.85
CA ILE A 375 -5.71 -7.58 12.60
C ILE A 375 -5.78 -9.09 12.79
N TYR A 376 -5.62 -9.83 11.70
CA TYR A 376 -5.44 -11.28 11.72
C TYR A 376 -3.95 -11.59 11.79
N ALA A 377 -3.52 -12.17 12.91
CA ALA A 377 -2.14 -12.57 13.10
C ALA A 377 -1.75 -13.71 12.13
N PRO A 378 -0.47 -13.79 11.73
CA PRO A 378 0.05 -15.00 11.12
C PRO A 378 -0.19 -16.22 12.02
N THR A 379 -0.45 -17.39 11.44
CA THR A 379 -0.71 -18.61 12.21
C THR A 379 0.44 -18.93 13.15
N GLY A 380 0.13 -19.09 14.45
CA GLY A 380 1.13 -19.38 15.48
C GLY A 380 2.09 -18.21 15.77
N ARG A 381 1.69 -16.96 15.52
CA ARG A 381 2.49 -15.76 15.78
C ARG A 381 1.66 -14.61 16.38
N HIS A 382 2.34 -13.54 16.79
CA HIS A 382 1.72 -12.34 17.36
C HIS A 382 1.09 -11.47 16.27
N ALA A 383 0.08 -10.67 16.62
CA ALA A 383 -0.60 -9.80 15.65
C ALA A 383 0.21 -8.55 15.31
N MET A 384 0.85 -7.98 16.33
CA MET A 384 1.54 -6.70 16.28
C MET A 384 2.77 -6.72 17.20
N ARG A 385 3.78 -5.92 16.88
CA ARG A 385 4.97 -5.73 17.71
C ARG A 385 5.27 -4.24 17.91
N LEU A 386 5.43 -3.82 19.17
CA LEU A 386 5.66 -2.43 19.56
C LEU A 386 6.66 -2.32 20.72
N ARG A 387 7.23 -1.12 20.91
CA ARG A 387 7.86 -0.73 22.18
C ARG A 387 6.78 -0.44 23.22
N GLY A 388 7.09 -0.69 24.49
CA GLY A 388 6.18 -0.47 25.61
C GLY A 388 5.73 0.99 25.78
N CYS A 389 6.57 1.95 25.37
CA CYS A 389 6.27 3.39 25.39
C CYS A 389 5.28 3.84 24.32
N TYR A 390 4.94 3.00 23.34
CA TYR A 390 4.03 3.31 22.23
C TYR A 390 2.76 2.45 22.27
N VAL A 391 2.53 1.72 23.35
CA VAL A 391 1.34 0.86 23.51
C VAL A 391 0.06 1.69 23.65
N ASP A 392 0.17 2.89 24.21
CA ASP A 392 -0.92 3.84 24.42
C ASP A 392 -1.48 4.42 23.11
N GLU A 393 -0.69 4.36 22.04
CA GLU A 393 -1.11 4.73 20.68
C GLU A 393 -2.04 3.71 20.03
N ILE A 394 -2.20 2.52 20.62
CA ILE A 394 -3.29 1.61 20.27
C ILE A 394 -4.61 2.25 20.72
N GLY A 395 -5.27 2.90 19.77
CA GLY A 395 -6.56 3.55 19.95
C GLY A 395 -7.71 2.56 20.16
N GLU A 396 -8.92 3.11 20.24
CA GLU A 396 -10.12 2.32 20.50
C GLU A 396 -10.59 1.51 19.28
N GLY A 397 -11.44 0.52 19.52
CA GLY A 397 -12.15 -0.23 18.48
C GLY A 397 -11.32 -1.23 17.68
N ASN A 398 -10.03 -1.40 18.02
CA ASN A 398 -9.20 -2.42 17.39
C ASN A 398 -9.59 -3.84 17.83
N VAL A 399 -9.60 -4.78 16.89
CA VAL A 399 -9.87 -6.20 17.13
C VAL A 399 -8.70 -7.03 16.61
N PHE A 400 -8.08 -7.78 17.51
CA PHE A 400 -6.97 -8.68 17.18
C PHE A 400 -7.43 -10.14 17.15
N HIS A 401 -7.13 -10.86 16.09
CA HIS A 401 -7.39 -12.29 15.96
C HIS A 401 -6.06 -13.05 16.04
N THR A 402 -5.83 -13.71 17.17
CA THR A 402 -4.61 -14.49 17.44
C THR A 402 -4.96 -15.93 17.83
N SER A 403 -3.99 -16.83 17.69
CA SER A 403 -4.06 -18.14 18.36
C SER A 403 -3.88 -17.96 19.89
N ALA A 404 -4.35 -18.93 20.68
CA ALA A 404 -4.14 -18.91 22.13
C ALA A 404 -2.65 -18.77 22.49
N GLY A 405 -2.34 -17.93 23.48
CA GLY A 405 -0.96 -17.61 23.88
C GLY A 405 -0.28 -16.51 23.06
N TYR A 406 -0.93 -15.98 22.03
CA TYR A 406 -0.43 -14.88 21.21
C TYR A 406 -1.29 -13.62 21.34
N GLY A 407 -0.72 -12.46 21.03
CA GLY A 407 -1.33 -11.16 21.29
C GLY A 407 -0.53 -10.02 20.65
N VAL A 408 -0.43 -8.89 21.36
CA VAL A 408 0.44 -7.77 20.99
C VAL A 408 1.80 -7.95 21.69
N GLN A 409 2.86 -8.11 20.91
CA GLN A 409 4.21 -8.32 21.42
C GLN A 409 4.85 -7.00 21.84
N ILE A 410 5.34 -6.95 23.08
CA ILE A 410 6.14 -5.87 23.63
C ILE A 410 7.60 -6.30 23.56
N THR A 411 8.43 -5.49 22.89
CA THR A 411 9.84 -5.82 22.64
C THR A 411 10.75 -4.63 22.89
N GLY A 412 12.01 -4.92 23.23
CA GLY A 412 13.10 -3.95 23.21
C GLY A 412 13.87 -3.92 21.89
N GLY A 413 13.38 -4.57 20.84
CA GLY A 413 14.09 -4.64 19.55
C GLY A 413 15.53 -5.15 19.76
N VAL A 414 16.52 -4.31 19.42
CA VAL A 414 17.94 -4.64 19.57
C VAL A 414 18.49 -4.51 21.00
N SER A 415 17.80 -3.80 21.90
CA SER A 415 18.23 -3.63 23.30
C SER A 415 17.79 -4.78 24.20
N TYR A 416 16.88 -5.65 23.73
CA TYR A 416 16.23 -6.69 24.53
C TYR A 416 15.55 -6.16 25.81
N THR A 417 15.33 -4.84 25.89
CA THR A 417 14.65 -4.14 26.99
C THR A 417 13.75 -3.06 26.41
N SER A 418 12.46 -3.17 26.67
CA SER A 418 11.44 -2.19 26.33
C SER A 418 11.41 -1.10 27.42
N TYR A 419 12.04 0.03 27.10
CA TYR A 419 12.10 1.22 27.95
C TYR A 419 10.82 2.06 27.83
N ILE A 420 10.28 2.48 28.97
CA ILE A 420 9.13 3.40 29.09
C ILE A 420 9.61 4.63 29.85
N SER A 421 9.95 5.68 29.09
CA SER A 421 10.51 6.96 29.57
C SER A 421 9.51 8.12 29.60
N ALA A 422 8.29 7.90 29.10
CA ALA A 422 7.18 8.83 29.19
C ALA A 422 5.94 8.12 29.74
N ASP A 423 5.00 8.88 30.29
CA ASP A 423 3.73 8.35 30.77
C ASP A 423 3.04 7.55 29.65
N ALA A 424 2.58 6.35 29.99
CA ALA A 424 1.95 5.44 29.03
C ALA A 424 0.73 4.77 29.68
N ILE A 425 -0.31 4.58 28.88
CA ILE A 425 -1.54 3.89 29.28
C ILE A 425 -1.69 2.59 28.49
N TRP A 426 -1.58 1.46 29.16
CA TRP A 426 -1.84 0.15 28.57
C TRP A 426 -3.31 -0.19 28.74
N LYS A 427 -4.04 -0.16 27.63
CA LYS A 427 -5.48 -0.39 27.60
C LYS A 427 -5.81 -1.88 27.59
N LYS A 428 -7.03 -2.21 28.01
CA LYS A 428 -7.53 -3.58 27.87
C LYS A 428 -7.75 -3.88 26.38
N LEU A 429 -7.06 -4.90 25.87
CA LEU A 429 -7.28 -5.46 24.54
C LEU A 429 -8.11 -6.75 24.61
N ASN A 430 -8.60 -7.19 23.45
CA ASN A 430 -9.28 -8.49 23.32
C ASN A 430 -8.29 -9.69 23.27
N VAL A 431 -6.98 -9.41 23.33
CA VAL A 431 -5.85 -10.35 23.35
C VAL A 431 -4.84 -9.90 24.41
N PRO A 432 -3.95 -10.77 24.92
CA PRO A 432 -2.94 -10.35 25.89
C PRO A 432 -1.84 -9.45 25.29
N TYR A 433 -1.17 -8.67 26.14
CA TYR A 433 0.16 -8.17 25.86
C TYR A 433 1.19 -9.27 26.16
N ILE A 434 2.15 -9.50 25.26
CA ILE A 434 3.21 -10.49 25.43
C ILE A 434 4.54 -9.77 25.61
N ALA A 435 5.06 -9.75 26.84
CA ALA A 435 6.36 -9.20 27.17
C ALA A 435 7.46 -10.19 26.74
N SER A 436 7.96 -10.02 25.52
CA SER A 436 9.09 -10.82 24.99
C SER A 436 10.44 -10.29 25.41
N ASP A 437 10.49 -9.10 25.98
CA ASP A 437 11.68 -8.46 26.53
C ASP A 437 11.37 -7.86 27.90
N ASN A 438 12.43 -7.51 28.64
CA ASN A 438 12.25 -6.86 29.94
C ASN A 438 11.54 -5.51 29.73
N ILE A 439 10.62 -5.17 30.63
CA ILE A 439 9.96 -3.87 30.62
C ILE A 439 10.56 -3.03 31.73
N VAL A 440 10.97 -1.81 31.42
CA VAL A 440 11.58 -0.89 32.39
C VAL A 440 10.85 0.45 32.35
N VAL A 441 10.28 0.85 33.49
CA VAL A 441 9.63 2.16 33.67
C VAL A 441 10.59 3.08 34.42
N TYR A 442 10.98 4.19 33.79
CA TYR A 442 12.05 5.08 34.26
C TYR A 442 11.84 6.54 33.79
N GLU A 443 12.80 7.43 34.01
CA GLU A 443 12.73 8.86 33.60
C GLU A 443 11.52 9.65 34.11
N ASN A 444 11.00 9.30 35.29
CA ASN A 444 9.78 9.82 35.91
C ASN A 444 8.48 9.40 35.22
N ALA A 445 8.51 8.42 34.32
CA ALA A 445 7.32 7.90 33.68
C ALA A 445 6.39 7.17 34.65
N THR A 446 5.10 7.27 34.37
CA THR A 446 4.03 6.46 34.97
C THR A 446 3.43 5.51 33.94
N LEU A 447 3.57 4.22 34.19
CA LEU A 447 2.86 3.18 33.45
C LEU A 447 1.50 2.92 34.12
N THR A 448 0.42 3.30 33.46
CA THR A 448 -0.95 3.00 33.91
C THR A 448 -1.50 1.80 33.17
N ILE A 449 -2.03 0.80 33.88
CA ILE A 449 -2.59 -0.42 33.29
C ILE A 449 -4.08 -0.46 33.57
N ALA A 450 -4.90 -0.51 32.52
CA ALA A 450 -6.35 -0.51 32.63
C ALA A 450 -6.90 -1.83 33.22
N PRO A 451 -8.04 -1.79 33.96
CA PRO A 451 -8.69 -2.99 34.49
C PRO A 451 -8.95 -4.07 33.44
N GLY A 452 -8.75 -5.34 33.82
CA GLY A 452 -8.96 -6.51 32.96
C GLY A 452 -7.87 -6.73 31.91
N THR A 453 -6.77 -5.98 31.96
CA THR A 453 -5.61 -6.18 31.09
C THR A 453 -4.85 -7.45 31.49
N ILE A 454 -4.41 -8.23 30.48
CA ILE A 454 -3.60 -9.43 30.68
C ILE A 454 -2.22 -9.19 30.08
N ILE A 455 -1.18 -9.37 30.89
CA ILE A 455 0.22 -9.27 30.49
C ILE A 455 0.88 -10.63 30.76
N MET A 456 1.37 -11.25 29.69
CA MET A 456 2.07 -12.53 29.73
C MET A 456 3.56 -12.31 29.50
N PHE A 457 4.42 -12.94 30.29
CA PHE A 457 5.87 -12.78 30.20
C PHE A 457 6.52 -14.02 29.61
N ASP A 458 7.41 -13.81 28.64
CA ASP A 458 8.30 -14.87 28.17
C ASP A 458 9.29 -15.27 29.27
N ALA A 459 9.88 -16.46 29.10
CA ALA A 459 10.71 -17.07 30.12
C ALA A 459 11.85 -16.14 30.58
N GLY A 460 11.89 -15.88 31.89
CA GLY A 460 12.89 -15.06 32.57
C GLY A 460 12.72 -13.54 32.45
N LYS A 461 11.71 -13.05 31.73
CA LYS A 461 11.49 -11.60 31.55
C LYS A 461 11.00 -10.93 32.84
N THR A 462 11.28 -9.64 32.97
CA THR A 462 10.93 -8.79 34.12
C THR A 462 10.03 -7.64 33.71
N ILE A 463 9.31 -7.10 34.70
CA ILE A 463 8.89 -5.69 34.68
C ILE A 463 9.53 -4.99 35.88
N GLU A 464 10.23 -3.89 35.62
CA GLU A 464 11.03 -3.17 36.60
C GLU A 464 10.59 -1.71 36.69
N ILE A 465 10.37 -1.25 37.91
CA ILE A 465 9.88 0.10 38.22
C ILE A 465 11.00 0.86 38.93
N GLY A 466 11.42 2.00 38.37
CA GLY A 466 12.46 2.85 38.95
C GLY A 466 13.86 2.22 38.91
N TYR A 467 14.34 1.94 37.69
CA TYR A 467 15.47 1.05 37.39
C TYR A 467 16.75 1.30 38.22
N SER A 468 17.37 2.47 38.13
CA SER A 468 18.61 2.76 38.86
C SER A 468 18.92 4.25 38.91
N SER A 469 19.97 4.63 39.65
CA SER A 469 20.42 6.03 39.77
C SER A 469 20.74 6.67 38.42
N SER A 470 21.25 5.89 37.48
CA SER A 470 21.71 6.39 36.18
C SER A 470 20.57 6.58 35.17
N TYR A 471 19.45 5.90 35.37
CA TYR A 471 18.29 5.93 34.47
C TYR A 471 17.13 6.72 35.11
N GLY A 472 17.10 6.84 36.43
CA GLY A 472 16.10 7.63 37.13
C GLY A 472 14.86 6.82 37.53
N PRO A 473 13.89 7.53 38.14
CA PRO A 473 12.79 6.89 38.84
C PRO A 473 11.62 6.54 37.91
N GLY A 474 10.68 5.72 38.36
CA GLY A 474 9.49 5.34 37.58
C GLY A 474 8.33 4.90 38.47
N ARG A 475 7.12 4.89 37.93
CA ARG A 475 5.87 4.59 38.66
C ARG A 475 5.02 3.58 37.88
N ILE A 476 4.30 2.72 38.60
CA ILE A 476 3.25 1.88 38.02
C ILE A 476 1.92 2.09 38.75
N MET A 477 0.86 2.21 37.98
CA MET A 477 -0.53 2.27 38.45
C MET A 477 -1.29 1.11 37.82
N ALA A 478 -1.31 -0.05 38.50
CA ALA A 478 -2.08 -1.21 38.09
C ALA A 478 -3.28 -1.36 39.03
N VAL A 479 -4.38 -0.69 38.71
CA VAL A 479 -5.59 -0.64 39.54
C VAL A 479 -6.71 -1.34 38.78
N GLY A 480 -6.92 -2.62 39.08
CA GLY A 480 -8.00 -3.43 38.56
C GLY A 480 -9.31 -3.24 39.32
N THR A 481 -10.25 -4.15 39.07
CA THR A 481 -11.49 -4.28 39.86
C THR A 481 -11.74 -5.74 40.19
N LEU A 482 -12.69 -6.03 41.08
CA LEU A 482 -13.07 -7.41 41.40
C LEU A 482 -13.55 -8.17 40.17
N GLU A 483 -14.32 -7.51 39.30
CA GLU A 483 -14.87 -8.09 38.07
C GLU A 483 -13.85 -8.14 36.93
N LEU A 484 -12.90 -7.20 36.92
CA LEU A 484 -11.87 -7.08 35.88
C LEU A 484 -10.49 -6.92 36.53
N PRO A 485 -9.93 -7.99 37.12
CA PRO A 485 -8.59 -7.93 37.69
C PRO A 485 -7.54 -7.81 36.58
N ILE A 486 -6.42 -7.15 36.89
CA ILE A 486 -5.24 -7.12 36.00
C ILE A 486 -4.44 -8.40 36.23
N VAL A 487 -4.01 -9.08 35.18
CA VAL A 487 -3.30 -10.37 35.29
C VAL A 487 -1.88 -10.25 34.77
N PHE A 488 -0.90 -10.58 35.60
CA PHE A 488 0.52 -10.76 35.26
C PHE A 488 0.87 -12.25 35.38
N THR A 489 1.19 -12.89 34.26
CA THR A 489 1.34 -14.36 34.21
C THR A 489 2.40 -14.81 33.19
N SER A 490 2.64 -16.12 33.09
CA SER A 490 3.57 -16.72 32.11
C SER A 490 2.94 -16.77 30.71
N SER A 491 3.75 -16.59 29.65
CA SER A 491 3.33 -16.86 28.27
C SER A 491 3.40 -18.35 27.89
N SER A 492 3.91 -19.21 28.78
CA SER A 492 3.98 -20.66 28.55
C SER A 492 2.60 -21.29 28.40
N ALA A 493 2.45 -22.20 27.44
CA ALA A 493 1.24 -23.02 27.31
C ALA A 493 1.03 -23.99 28.50
N ALA A 494 2.09 -24.26 29.28
CA ALA A 494 2.05 -25.03 30.51
C ALA A 494 2.84 -24.30 31.60
N PRO A 495 2.25 -23.26 32.23
CA PRO A 495 2.96 -22.41 33.18
C PRO A 495 3.58 -23.19 34.34
N GLN A 496 4.82 -22.84 34.69
CA GLN A 496 5.53 -23.37 35.85
C GLN A 496 5.93 -22.24 36.80
N ASN A 497 6.06 -22.56 38.09
CA ASN A 497 6.53 -21.62 39.08
C ASN A 497 7.94 -21.11 38.69
N GLY A 498 8.07 -19.80 38.51
CA GLY A 498 9.35 -19.15 38.15
C GLY A 498 9.66 -19.14 36.66
N ASP A 499 8.63 -19.27 35.81
CA ASP A 499 8.75 -19.08 34.37
C ASP A 499 9.32 -17.70 34.06
N TRP A 500 8.81 -16.66 34.72
CA TRP A 500 9.30 -15.29 34.58
C TRP A 500 9.83 -14.75 35.92
N SER A 501 10.56 -13.63 35.87
CA SER A 501 11.37 -13.19 37.01
C SER A 501 10.53 -12.53 38.09
N GLY A 502 9.53 -11.73 37.73
CA GLY A 502 8.63 -11.04 38.66
C GLY A 502 8.47 -9.55 38.38
N ILE A 503 7.64 -8.89 39.18
CA ILE A 503 7.49 -7.44 39.23
C ILE A 503 8.51 -6.91 40.24
N ILE A 504 9.43 -6.06 39.79
CA ILE A 504 10.52 -5.55 40.63
C ILE A 504 10.34 -4.06 40.84
N PHE A 505 10.10 -3.68 42.09
CA PHE A 505 10.13 -2.30 42.55
C PHE A 505 11.54 -1.98 43.06
N ASN A 506 12.32 -1.30 42.22
CA ASN A 506 13.71 -0.94 42.51
C ASN A 506 13.77 0.28 43.45
N SER A 507 14.96 0.62 43.97
CA SER A 507 15.16 1.71 44.93
C SER A 507 14.74 3.10 44.43
N TYR A 508 14.54 3.28 43.12
CA TYR A 508 14.05 4.53 42.51
C TYR A 508 12.58 4.46 42.10
N THR A 509 11.81 3.52 42.65
CA THR A 509 10.35 3.52 42.50
C THR A 509 9.78 4.83 43.03
N LEU A 510 8.88 5.45 42.29
CA LEU A 510 8.17 6.66 42.70
C LEU A 510 7.03 6.33 43.68
N ALA A 511 6.70 7.31 44.52
CA ALA A 511 5.55 7.26 45.43
C ALA A 511 4.25 6.89 44.71
N ASP A 512 3.27 6.42 45.49
CA ASP A 512 1.93 6.03 45.01
C ASP A 512 1.92 4.88 43.99
N SER A 513 3.04 4.20 43.75
CA SER A 513 3.03 2.99 42.93
C SER A 513 2.11 1.94 43.56
N GLU A 514 1.19 1.38 42.77
CA GLU A 514 0.09 0.57 43.28
C GLU A 514 -0.19 -0.65 42.40
N LEU A 515 -0.40 -1.78 43.09
CA LEU A 515 -1.05 -2.98 42.57
C LEU A 515 -2.34 -3.17 43.39
N ASP A 516 -3.49 -2.93 42.76
CA ASP A 516 -4.81 -3.15 43.36
C ASP A 516 -5.65 -4.06 42.45
N TYR A 517 -6.34 -5.05 43.02
CA TYR A 517 -7.10 -6.06 42.27
C TYR A 517 -6.29 -6.69 41.12
N CYS A 518 -5.06 -7.09 41.42
CA CYS A 518 -4.18 -7.79 40.49
C CYS A 518 -4.07 -9.28 40.80
N VAL A 519 -3.86 -10.10 39.77
CA VAL A 519 -3.40 -11.48 39.89
C VAL A 519 -1.96 -11.54 39.40
N VAL A 520 -1.04 -11.99 40.26
CA VAL A 520 0.37 -12.17 39.90
C VAL A 520 0.75 -13.63 40.13
N GLU A 521 1.09 -14.34 39.06
CA GLU A 521 1.31 -15.79 39.12
C GLU A 521 2.48 -16.31 38.24
N TYR A 522 2.98 -17.49 38.61
CA TYR A 522 4.04 -18.24 37.90
C TYR A 522 5.39 -17.52 37.78
N ALA A 523 5.66 -16.57 38.66
CA ALA A 523 6.87 -15.77 38.65
C ALA A 523 7.83 -16.17 39.79
N GLY A 524 8.73 -15.26 40.16
CA GLY A 524 9.63 -15.45 41.30
C GLY A 524 10.77 -16.42 41.05
N LYS A 525 11.28 -16.44 39.80
CA LYS A 525 12.43 -17.25 39.39
C LYS A 525 13.59 -17.21 40.39
N SER A 526 13.85 -16.03 40.94
CA SER A 526 14.95 -15.77 41.88
C SER A 526 14.50 -15.50 43.32
N TYR A 527 13.44 -14.71 43.53
CA TYR A 527 13.09 -14.21 44.87
C TYR A 527 11.60 -14.24 45.19
N GLY A 528 10.75 -13.64 44.38
CA GLY A 528 9.31 -13.74 44.57
C GLY A 528 8.53 -13.19 43.41
N ASN A 529 7.21 -13.41 43.39
CA ASN A 529 6.39 -12.87 42.32
C ASN A 529 6.48 -11.35 42.24
N ILE A 530 6.56 -10.72 43.41
CA ILE A 530 6.81 -9.30 43.58
C ILE A 530 8.06 -9.12 44.45
N GLU A 531 9.01 -8.33 43.98
CA GLU A 531 10.24 -7.98 44.68
C GLU A 531 10.26 -6.49 44.98
N VAL A 532 10.58 -6.12 46.23
CA VAL A 532 10.57 -4.72 46.69
C VAL A 532 11.89 -4.37 47.34
N TYR A 533 12.65 -3.47 46.70
CA TYR A 533 13.82 -2.80 47.26
C TYR A 533 13.40 -1.67 48.21
N PRO A 534 14.27 -1.26 49.15
CA PRO A 534 14.03 -0.06 49.94
C PRO A 534 13.98 1.15 49.01
N CYS A 535 12.78 1.71 48.84
CA CYS A 535 12.48 2.87 48.01
C CYS A 535 11.75 3.99 48.78
N GLY A 536 11.67 3.87 50.12
CA GLY A 536 11.11 4.92 50.99
C GLY A 536 9.67 5.26 50.66
N ALA A 537 9.39 6.51 50.29
CA ALA A 537 8.06 6.92 49.86
C ALA A 537 7.55 6.18 48.61
N GLY A 538 8.47 5.56 47.83
CA GLY A 538 8.16 4.71 46.68
C GLY A 538 7.73 3.28 47.03
N ASN A 539 7.72 2.89 48.30
CA ASN A 539 7.24 1.56 48.69
C ASN A 539 5.81 1.35 48.16
N PRO A 540 5.56 0.29 47.37
CA PRO A 540 4.29 0.15 46.68
C PRO A 540 3.17 -0.25 47.63
N LYS A 541 1.96 0.16 47.27
CA LYS A 541 0.72 -0.34 47.86
C LYS A 541 0.28 -1.58 47.09
N ILE A 542 0.21 -2.72 47.75
CA ILE A 542 -0.21 -4.00 47.17
C ILE A 542 -1.46 -4.43 47.94
N GLN A 543 -2.61 -4.35 47.29
CA GLN A 543 -3.87 -4.60 47.96
C GLN A 543 -4.89 -5.36 47.12
N ASN A 544 -5.76 -6.12 47.77
CA ASN A 544 -6.82 -6.91 47.12
C ASN A 544 -6.30 -7.82 45.99
N CYS A 545 -5.03 -8.21 46.04
CA CYS A 545 -4.38 -9.01 45.00
C CYS A 545 -4.43 -10.50 45.32
N VAL A 546 -4.39 -11.33 44.28
CA VAL A 546 -4.12 -12.77 44.38
C VAL A 546 -2.69 -13.02 43.91
N ILE A 547 -1.83 -13.47 44.82
CA ILE A 547 -0.40 -13.69 44.57
C ILE A 547 -0.10 -15.18 44.77
N LYS A 548 0.11 -15.89 43.65
CA LYS A 548 0.14 -17.36 43.70
C LYS A 548 1.19 -18.01 42.81
N ASN A 549 1.45 -19.29 43.02
CA ASN A 549 2.32 -20.10 42.16
C ASN A 549 3.73 -19.52 41.98
N SER A 550 4.28 -18.87 43.02
CA SER A 550 5.66 -18.40 42.97
C SER A 550 6.66 -19.54 43.15
N LYS A 551 7.80 -19.49 42.44
CA LYS A 551 8.92 -20.43 42.68
C LYS A 551 9.59 -20.20 44.03
N LYS A 552 9.46 -18.99 44.56
CA LYS A 552 10.03 -18.59 45.83
C LYS A 552 8.92 -18.00 46.69
N TYR A 553 8.96 -16.71 46.99
CA TYR A 553 7.96 -16.08 47.85
C TYR A 553 6.86 -15.38 47.05
N GLY A 554 5.67 -15.19 47.63
CA GLY A 554 4.67 -14.31 47.02
C GLY A 554 5.20 -12.88 46.88
N VAL A 555 5.62 -12.28 47.99
CA VAL A 555 6.30 -10.98 48.06
C VAL A 555 7.67 -11.14 48.73
N TYR A 556 8.70 -10.54 48.15
CA TYR A 556 10.06 -10.57 48.70
C TYR A 556 10.59 -9.17 49.03
N LYS A 557 10.90 -8.93 50.30
CA LYS A 557 11.44 -7.67 50.82
C LYS A 557 12.98 -7.69 50.80
N ARG A 558 13.58 -7.03 49.80
CA ARG A 558 15.03 -6.92 49.65
C ARG A 558 15.66 -6.03 50.70
N LYS A 559 16.83 -6.43 51.22
CA LYS A 559 17.66 -5.60 52.08
C LYS A 559 18.77 -4.90 51.29
N VAL A 560 18.86 -3.58 51.42
CA VAL A 560 20.01 -2.79 50.96
C VAL A 560 20.47 -1.91 52.11
N SER A 561 21.77 -1.93 52.41
CA SER A 561 22.38 -1.11 53.48
C SER A 561 21.67 -1.23 54.84
N GLY A 562 21.17 -2.43 55.18
CA GLY A 562 20.48 -2.69 56.44
C GLY A 562 18.97 -2.46 56.42
N VAL A 563 18.42 -1.84 55.38
CA VAL A 563 16.99 -1.47 55.29
C VAL A 563 16.29 -2.41 54.33
N HIS A 564 15.15 -2.98 54.75
CA HIS A 564 14.30 -3.78 53.88
C HIS A 564 13.31 -2.89 53.10
N GLY A 565 12.94 -3.31 51.88
CA GLY A 565 11.74 -2.80 51.23
C GLY A 565 10.51 -3.04 52.13
N ASP A 566 9.60 -2.07 52.18
CA ASP A 566 8.46 -2.12 53.10
C ASP A 566 7.14 -1.79 52.41
N PRO A 567 6.67 -2.67 51.50
CA PRO A 567 5.40 -2.48 50.82
C PRO A 567 4.22 -2.54 51.81
N LEU A 568 3.20 -1.75 51.55
CA LEU A 568 1.92 -1.86 52.26
C LEU A 568 1.13 -3.04 51.69
N LEU A 569 0.85 -4.05 52.52
CA LEU A 569 0.10 -5.25 52.14
C LEU A 569 -1.28 -5.26 52.80
N VAL A 570 -2.36 -5.23 52.02
CA VAL A 570 -3.75 -5.18 52.54
C VAL A 570 -4.65 -6.14 51.78
N ASN A 571 -5.40 -7.00 52.46
CA ASN A 571 -6.41 -7.89 51.84
C ASN A 571 -5.88 -8.75 50.67
N ASN A 572 -4.61 -9.13 50.70
CA ASN A 572 -4.04 -10.00 49.67
C ASN A 572 -4.29 -11.48 49.99
N THR A 573 -4.51 -12.28 48.95
CA THR A 573 -4.64 -13.74 49.03
C THR A 573 -3.39 -14.39 48.47
N PHE A 574 -2.75 -15.26 49.26
CA PHE A 574 -1.56 -15.99 48.85
C PHE A 574 -1.86 -17.49 48.70
N ILE A 575 -1.38 -18.11 47.62
CA ILE A 575 -1.69 -19.51 47.27
C ILE A 575 -0.44 -20.16 46.65
N ASP A 576 -0.02 -21.33 47.13
CA ASP A 576 1.00 -22.18 46.48
C ASP A 576 2.33 -21.48 46.15
N ASN A 577 2.80 -20.58 47.02
CA ASN A 577 4.13 -19.97 46.92
C ASN A 577 5.17 -20.85 47.62
N ILE A 578 6.12 -21.43 46.86
CA ILE A 578 6.96 -22.55 47.32
C ILE A 578 7.76 -22.25 48.60
N SER A 579 8.30 -21.04 48.74
CA SER A 579 9.11 -20.66 49.90
C SER A 579 8.31 -19.93 51.00
N GLY A 580 7.03 -19.65 50.77
CA GLY A 580 6.14 -18.93 51.68
C GLY A 580 5.55 -17.65 51.08
N ASP A 581 4.63 -17.02 51.80
CA ASP A 581 3.90 -15.86 51.28
C ASP A 581 4.76 -14.60 51.23
N ILE A 582 5.54 -14.35 52.28
CA ILE A 582 6.41 -13.18 52.42
C ILE A 582 7.81 -13.63 52.86
N GLY A 583 8.81 -13.24 52.07
CA GLY A 583 10.23 -13.47 52.38
C GLY A 583 10.99 -12.16 52.59
N GLN A 584 12.12 -12.22 53.29
CA GLN A 584 13.02 -11.09 53.47
C GLN A 584 14.46 -11.58 53.66
N GLN A 585 15.43 -10.89 53.04
CA GLN A 585 16.87 -11.10 53.29
C GLN A 585 17.65 -9.82 53.01
#